data_AF-A0A959A461-F1
#
_entry.id   AF-A0A959A461-F1
#
_cell.length_a   1.000
_cell.length_b   1.000
_cell.length_c   1.000
_cell.angle_alpha   90.00
_cell.angle_beta   90.00
_cell.angle_gamma   90.00
#
_symmetry.space_group_name_H-M   'P 1'
#
loop_
_entity.id
_entity.type
_entity.pdbx_description
1 polymer ?
#
loop_
_entity_poly.entity_id
_entity_poly.type
_entity_poly.pdbx_seq_one_letter_code
_entity_poly.pdbx_strand_id
1 'polypeptide(L)'
;FSTLVFTNTAPTAVRTKNIDATNVSVTNFSVTNTGGSASNYLIVDIDANLMVGFGSYSIGSNVELRTSGASEFNSMMAFFTESIDPQSTILFDGTTQSLPGITYGNVEIRGDGNKNATGAMTVTGDFSRIAETPVFVDGGFTHSVAGNWEMGTAYTDNMTGTMIFNGTAQTISASDFNNLTFSGSGVKTLEGDLNVGRDVAGPLNGNLTINNGVTVNAGIYSIDMIGGHWVNGGTGAFSQTTGTVFFSSTQTSQNITSNSNNIFGDLDITNGASRTVTAQTDIVVSRDFDLVQNLGDFNLQGFTLYVGRDFSYRTGTSFNYTLPGATIHFNGDTDQYIRNYITGTYPNLTFSGLGEKILYDNGFNIDGDVTITTTTLDGTNLAHTVAGDWVNNGSFQHTNSITFDGADQDISASTFHDAIFSGTGTKT
;
A
#
# COMPACT_ATOMS: atom_id res chain seq x y z
N PHE A 1 -29.59 19.96 33.93
CA PHE A 1 -30.83 19.59 33.22
C PHE A 1 -31.02 18.09 33.29
N SER A 2 -32.25 17.58 33.43
CA SER A 2 -32.49 16.14 33.23
C SER A 2 -32.28 15.76 31.76
N THR A 3 -32.63 16.64 30.82
CA THR A 3 -32.39 16.43 29.39
C THR A 3 -32.18 17.78 28.72
N LEU A 4 -31.15 17.89 27.88
CA LEU A 4 -30.91 19.00 26.98
C LEU A 4 -31.18 18.53 25.55
N VAL A 5 -32.12 19.18 24.86
CA VAL A 5 -32.54 18.81 23.50
C VAL A 5 -32.43 20.00 22.57
N PHE A 6 -31.80 19.79 21.42
CA PHE A 6 -31.89 20.67 20.27
C PHE A 6 -32.65 19.97 19.15
N THR A 7 -33.70 20.61 18.64
CA THR A 7 -34.49 20.09 17.53
C THR A 7 -34.62 21.15 16.46
N ASN A 8 -34.38 20.74 15.23
CA ASN A 8 -34.60 21.51 14.02
C ASN A 8 -35.42 20.65 13.05
N THR A 9 -36.56 21.17 12.60
CA THR A 9 -37.53 20.41 11.80
C THR A 9 -37.74 21.13 10.47
N ALA A 10 -37.61 20.41 9.36
CA ALA A 10 -37.73 20.92 8.00
C ALA A 10 -36.86 22.16 7.73
N PRO A 11 -35.53 22.08 7.97
CA PRO A 11 -34.64 23.21 7.73
C PRO A 11 -34.56 23.56 6.24
N THR A 12 -34.55 24.87 5.96
CA THR A 12 -34.34 25.43 4.61
C THR A 12 -32.98 26.12 4.46
N ALA A 13 -32.16 26.08 5.52
CA ALA A 13 -30.83 26.66 5.58
C ALA A 13 -30.06 26.03 6.76
N VAL A 14 -28.73 26.18 6.75
CA VAL A 14 -27.87 25.85 7.90
C VAL A 14 -28.28 26.67 9.11
N ARG A 15 -28.32 26.03 10.29
CA ARG A 15 -28.61 26.69 11.57
C ARG A 15 -27.50 26.39 12.57
N THR A 16 -27.20 27.33 13.45
CA THR A 16 -26.17 27.17 14.49
C THR A 16 -26.75 27.39 15.87
N LYS A 17 -26.32 26.58 16.84
CA LYS A 17 -26.59 26.73 18.27
C LYS A 17 -25.27 26.65 19.02
N ASN A 18 -24.96 27.70 19.78
CA ASN A 18 -23.77 27.74 20.61
C ASN A 18 -24.16 27.47 22.07
N ILE A 19 -23.32 26.75 22.78
CA ILE A 19 -23.45 26.54 24.22
C ILE A 19 -22.34 27.34 24.92
N ASP A 20 -22.63 28.62 25.19
CA ASP A 20 -21.66 29.54 25.82
C ASP A 20 -21.75 29.45 27.36
N ALA A 21 -21.54 28.26 27.94
CA ALA A 21 -21.69 28.04 29.38
C ALA A 21 -20.55 27.21 29.96
N THR A 22 -19.92 27.66 31.05
CA THR A 22 -18.85 26.92 31.73
C THR A 22 -19.38 25.63 32.36
N ASN A 23 -19.19 24.51 31.66
CA ASN A 23 -19.63 23.16 32.02
C ASN A 23 -21.15 23.02 32.18
N VAL A 24 -21.75 22.05 31.49
CA VAL A 24 -23.21 21.84 31.52
C VAL A 24 -23.52 20.49 32.15
N SER A 25 -24.14 20.50 33.34
CA SER A 25 -24.64 19.25 33.92
C SER A 25 -25.95 18.83 33.24
N VAL A 26 -25.92 17.73 32.51
CA VAL A 26 -27.08 17.17 31.78
C VAL A 26 -27.13 15.67 31.97
N THR A 27 -28.29 15.08 32.28
CA THR A 27 -28.39 13.61 32.29
C THR A 27 -28.42 13.05 30.86
N ASN A 28 -29.21 13.65 29.97
CA ASN A 28 -29.32 13.26 28.57
C ASN A 28 -29.05 14.45 27.65
N PHE A 29 -28.37 14.20 26.53
CA PHE A 29 -28.14 15.17 25.46
C PHE A 29 -28.64 14.60 24.13
N SER A 30 -29.46 15.38 23.39
CA SER A 30 -29.98 14.96 22.09
C SER A 30 -30.04 16.11 21.11
N VAL A 31 -29.56 15.89 19.90
CA VAL A 31 -29.62 16.84 18.79
C VAL A 31 -30.28 16.17 17.59
N THR A 32 -31.28 16.80 17.01
CA THR A 32 -32.05 16.27 15.88
C THR A 32 -32.25 17.30 14.80
N ASN A 33 -32.09 16.89 13.53
CA ASN A 33 -32.30 17.74 12.35
C ASN A 33 -33.22 17.03 11.33
N THR A 34 -34.48 16.81 11.72
CA THR A 34 -35.44 16.04 10.91
C THR A 34 -35.75 16.75 9.60
N GLY A 35 -35.58 16.04 8.48
CA GLY A 35 -35.75 16.60 7.13
C GLY A 35 -34.55 17.45 6.66
N GLY A 36 -33.42 17.41 7.39
CA GLY A 36 -32.16 18.01 6.99
C GLY A 36 -31.51 17.34 5.79
N SER A 37 -30.46 17.99 5.29
CA SER A 37 -29.59 17.51 4.23
C SER A 37 -28.19 18.11 4.40
N ALA A 38 -27.23 17.67 3.57
CA ALA A 38 -25.89 18.25 3.51
C ALA A 38 -25.87 19.78 3.24
N SER A 39 -26.93 20.36 2.67
CA SER A 39 -27.03 21.81 2.44
C SER A 39 -27.76 22.56 3.56
N ASN A 40 -28.51 21.85 4.42
CA ASN A 40 -29.40 22.41 5.43
C ASN A 40 -29.23 21.69 6.78
N TYR A 41 -28.00 21.57 7.24
CA TYR A 41 -27.65 20.85 8.47
C TYR A 41 -27.74 21.74 9.72
N LEU A 42 -27.80 21.11 10.90
CA LEU A 42 -27.78 21.80 12.19
C LEU A 42 -26.39 21.71 12.81
N ILE A 43 -25.77 22.86 13.07
CA ILE A 43 -24.53 22.99 13.82
C ILE A 43 -24.87 23.17 15.30
N VAL A 44 -24.28 22.34 16.16
CA VAL A 44 -24.26 22.56 17.61
C VAL A 44 -22.81 22.67 18.05
N ASP A 45 -22.43 23.86 18.49
CA ASP A 45 -21.09 24.16 18.97
C ASP A 45 -21.08 24.11 20.50
N ILE A 46 -20.29 23.17 21.04
CA ILE A 46 -20.12 22.99 22.47
C ILE A 46 -18.82 23.62 22.99
N ASP A 47 -18.01 24.21 22.10
CA ASP A 47 -16.72 24.85 22.41
C ASP A 47 -15.85 23.93 23.30
N ALA A 48 -15.22 24.49 24.34
CA ALA A 48 -14.42 23.75 25.32
C ALA A 48 -15.23 23.31 26.55
N ASN A 49 -16.55 23.15 26.43
CA ASN A 49 -17.39 22.88 27.58
C ASN A 49 -17.50 21.38 27.87
N LEU A 50 -17.31 21.01 29.13
CA LEU A 50 -17.58 19.66 29.62
C LEU A 50 -19.07 19.48 29.92
N MET A 51 -19.72 18.53 29.26
CA MET A 51 -21.06 18.08 29.67
C MET A 51 -20.95 16.93 30.68
N VAL A 52 -21.50 17.12 31.88
CA VAL A 52 -21.35 16.16 32.98
C VAL A 52 -22.69 15.46 33.24
N GLY A 53 -22.72 14.13 33.07
CA GLY A 53 -23.87 13.28 33.31
C GLY A 53 -23.60 11.79 33.06
N PHE A 54 -24.65 10.96 33.15
CA PHE A 54 -24.56 9.48 33.08
C PHE A 54 -25.68 8.84 32.24
N GLY A 55 -26.26 9.57 31.27
CA GLY A 55 -27.39 9.09 30.47
C GLY A 55 -27.04 8.87 29.01
N SER A 56 -27.93 9.27 28.10
CA SER A 56 -27.76 9.09 26.65
C SER A 56 -27.17 10.31 25.96
N TYR A 57 -26.30 10.09 24.98
CA TYR A 57 -25.76 11.11 24.08
C TYR A 57 -26.13 10.78 22.64
N SER A 58 -27.02 11.57 22.03
CA SER A 58 -27.56 11.28 20.70
C SER A 58 -27.38 12.44 19.73
N ILE A 59 -26.77 12.14 18.59
CA ILE A 59 -26.59 13.06 17.46
C ILE A 59 -27.32 12.47 16.25
N GLY A 60 -28.36 13.15 15.78
CA GLY A 60 -29.16 12.70 14.63
C GLY A 60 -28.51 13.04 13.27
N SER A 61 -29.09 12.50 12.20
CA SER A 61 -28.66 12.74 10.82
C SER A 61 -28.52 14.22 10.48
N ASN A 62 -27.54 14.60 9.65
CA ASN A 62 -27.34 15.97 9.17
C ASN A 62 -27.19 16.98 10.33
N VAL A 63 -26.47 16.56 11.37
CA VAL A 63 -26.03 17.40 12.49
C VAL A 63 -24.51 17.45 12.47
N GLU A 64 -23.94 18.63 12.64
CA GLU A 64 -22.52 18.85 12.89
C GLU A 64 -22.35 19.27 14.35
N LEU A 65 -21.63 18.48 15.14
CA LEU A 65 -21.25 18.85 16.49
C LEU A 65 -19.81 19.36 16.48
N ARG A 66 -19.56 20.56 17.02
CA ARG A 66 -18.21 21.13 17.15
C ARG A 66 -17.72 21.09 18.58
N THR A 67 -16.47 20.72 18.76
CA THR A 67 -15.79 20.72 20.05
C THR A 67 -14.36 21.25 19.90
N SER A 68 -14.00 22.21 20.74
CA SER A 68 -12.68 22.86 20.76
C SER A 68 -11.84 22.45 21.99
N GLY A 69 -12.49 21.85 23.00
CA GLY A 69 -11.85 21.42 24.24
C GLY A 69 -10.76 20.36 24.03
N ALA A 70 -9.67 20.47 24.78
CA ALA A 70 -8.52 19.57 24.68
C ALA A 70 -8.85 18.12 25.08
N SER A 71 -9.76 17.91 26.03
CA SER A 71 -10.13 16.57 26.51
C SER A 71 -11.59 16.48 26.95
N GLU A 72 -12.36 17.55 26.82
CA GLU A 72 -13.71 17.68 27.34
C GLU A 72 -14.65 16.74 26.61
N PHE A 73 -14.66 16.72 25.27
CA PHE A 73 -15.47 15.76 24.51
C PHE A 73 -15.09 14.31 24.80
N ASN A 74 -13.78 14.01 24.88
CA ASN A 74 -13.31 12.68 25.28
C ASN A 74 -13.82 12.28 26.68
N SER A 75 -13.75 13.21 27.63
CA SER A 75 -14.23 13.00 29.00
C SER A 75 -15.75 12.85 29.03
N MET A 76 -16.50 13.55 28.19
CA MET A 76 -17.95 13.37 28.03
C MET A 76 -18.26 11.94 27.60
N MET A 77 -17.65 11.47 26.52
CA MET A 77 -17.97 10.15 25.94
C MET A 77 -17.66 8.98 26.88
N ALA A 78 -16.81 9.17 27.89
CA ALA A 78 -16.55 8.14 28.90
C ALA A 78 -17.76 7.82 29.81
N PHE A 79 -18.78 8.68 29.86
CA PHE A 79 -19.92 8.54 30.80
C PHE A 79 -21.29 8.41 30.13
N PHE A 80 -21.38 8.59 28.81
CA PHE A 80 -22.64 8.49 28.08
C PHE A 80 -22.76 7.17 27.33
N THR A 81 -23.99 6.71 27.10
CA THR A 81 -24.28 5.76 26.02
C THR A 81 -24.51 6.53 24.73
N GLU A 82 -23.65 6.34 23.74
CA GLU A 82 -23.70 7.07 22.47
C GLU A 82 -24.67 6.49 21.43
N SER A 83 -25.27 7.38 20.65
CA SER A 83 -26.03 7.08 19.44
C SER A 83 -25.75 8.18 18.42
N ILE A 84 -24.72 8.00 17.62
CA ILE A 84 -24.28 8.94 16.59
C ILE A 84 -24.75 8.43 15.22
N ASP A 85 -25.55 9.23 14.52
CA ASP A 85 -26.07 8.88 13.21
C ASP A 85 -24.95 8.84 12.14
N PRO A 86 -24.95 7.88 11.21
CA PRO A 86 -23.94 7.79 10.15
C PRO A 86 -23.82 9.04 9.27
N GLN A 87 -24.86 9.86 9.15
CA GLN A 87 -24.85 11.12 8.38
C GLN A 87 -24.56 12.36 9.25
N SER A 88 -24.16 12.18 10.51
CA SER A 88 -23.72 13.28 11.37
C SER A 88 -22.21 13.47 11.30
N THR A 89 -21.74 14.65 11.67
CA THR A 89 -20.32 14.99 11.68
C THR A 89 -19.90 15.44 13.07
N ILE A 90 -18.78 14.93 13.57
CA ILE A 90 -18.11 15.47 14.76
C ILE A 90 -16.86 16.22 14.29
N LEU A 91 -16.84 17.54 14.51
CA LEU A 91 -15.73 18.43 14.18
C LEU A 91 -14.90 18.72 15.44
N PHE A 92 -13.63 18.34 15.39
CA PHE A 92 -12.60 18.65 16.39
C PHE A 92 -11.78 19.86 15.93
N ASP A 93 -12.09 21.06 16.42
CA ASP A 93 -11.53 22.33 15.96
C ASP A 93 -10.63 23.08 16.95
N GLY A 94 -10.30 22.43 18.08
CA GLY A 94 -9.28 22.90 19.03
C GLY A 94 -7.86 22.77 18.46
N THR A 95 -6.84 23.09 19.25
CA THR A 95 -5.44 22.87 18.83
C THR A 95 -5.05 21.40 19.00
N THR A 96 -4.61 21.03 20.21
CA THR A 96 -4.40 19.65 20.62
C THR A 96 -5.66 19.10 21.26
N GLN A 97 -6.18 17.98 20.76
CA GLN A 97 -7.41 17.37 21.29
C GLN A 97 -7.29 15.87 21.43
N SER A 98 -8.06 15.33 22.38
CA SER A 98 -8.29 13.90 22.57
C SER A 98 -9.55 13.46 21.83
N LEU A 99 -9.42 12.45 20.96
CA LEU A 99 -10.50 11.86 20.19
C LEU A 99 -10.90 10.53 20.85
N PRO A 100 -12.11 10.39 21.42
CA PRO A 100 -12.54 9.17 22.08
C PRO A 100 -12.70 8.01 21.10
N GLY A 101 -12.41 6.79 21.58
CA GLY A 101 -12.65 5.56 20.84
C GLY A 101 -14.12 5.16 20.84
N ILE A 102 -14.90 5.68 19.89
CA ILE A 102 -16.33 5.40 19.71
C ILE A 102 -16.67 5.19 18.23
N THR A 103 -17.96 4.96 17.94
CA THR A 103 -18.48 4.97 16.57
C THR A 103 -18.93 6.38 16.16
N TYR A 104 -18.42 6.85 15.04
CA TYR A 104 -18.74 8.14 14.43
C TYR A 104 -19.55 7.95 13.13
N GLY A 105 -20.32 8.99 12.78
CA GLY A 105 -20.74 9.20 11.39
C GLY A 105 -19.53 9.59 10.56
N ASN A 106 -19.33 10.90 10.40
CA ASN A 106 -18.11 11.50 9.87
C ASN A 106 -17.27 12.10 11.00
N VAL A 107 -15.97 12.18 10.79
CA VAL A 107 -15.03 12.91 11.65
C VAL A 107 -14.37 14.00 10.81
N GLU A 108 -14.42 15.22 11.30
CA GLU A 108 -13.65 16.32 10.74
C GLU A 108 -12.63 16.81 11.77
N ILE A 109 -11.42 17.08 11.31
CA ILE A 109 -10.37 17.70 12.13
C ILE A 109 -9.93 19.03 11.53
N ARG A 110 -9.66 19.98 12.43
CA ARG A 110 -9.28 21.35 12.12
C ARG A 110 -8.31 21.91 13.18
N GLY A 111 -7.63 23.01 12.87
CA GLY A 111 -6.75 23.74 13.80
C GLY A 111 -5.30 23.24 13.73
N ASP A 112 -4.41 23.86 14.51
CA ASP A 112 -3.00 23.46 14.57
C ASP A 112 -2.74 22.58 15.79
N GLY A 113 -2.14 21.41 15.60
CA GLY A 113 -1.77 20.50 16.69
C GLY A 113 -2.30 19.07 16.54
N ASN A 114 -1.98 18.24 17.54
CA ASN A 114 -2.24 16.81 17.47
C ASN A 114 -3.67 16.46 17.87
N LYS A 115 -4.32 15.63 17.06
CA LYS A 115 -5.60 14.98 17.30
C LYS A 115 -5.32 13.55 17.73
N ASN A 116 -5.24 13.35 19.05
CA ASN A 116 -4.78 12.10 19.64
C ASN A 116 -5.97 11.18 19.90
N ALA A 117 -6.02 10.05 19.22
CA ALA A 117 -6.97 9.00 19.57
C ALA A 117 -6.65 8.43 20.95
N THR A 118 -7.67 8.27 21.80
CA THR A 118 -7.57 7.65 23.12
C THR A 118 -8.16 6.24 23.16
N GLY A 119 -8.72 5.79 22.05
CA GLY A 119 -9.23 4.44 21.84
C GLY A 119 -9.48 4.13 20.37
N ALA A 120 -9.81 2.88 20.07
CA ALA A 120 -10.20 2.43 18.73
C ALA A 120 -11.45 3.16 18.23
N MET A 121 -11.40 3.71 17.02
CA MET A 121 -12.53 4.42 16.40
C MET A 121 -13.12 3.60 15.26
N THR A 122 -14.44 3.68 15.12
CA THR A 122 -15.14 3.24 13.91
C THR A 122 -15.78 4.45 13.27
N VAL A 123 -15.42 4.77 12.03
CA VAL A 123 -15.98 5.90 11.29
C VAL A 123 -16.79 5.33 10.14
N THR A 124 -18.11 5.50 10.22
CA THR A 124 -19.04 4.90 9.25
C THR A 124 -19.14 5.71 7.95
N GLY A 125 -18.79 6.99 8.00
CA GLY A 125 -18.60 7.89 6.87
C GLY A 125 -17.15 8.32 6.73
N ASP A 126 -16.94 9.58 6.40
CA ASP A 126 -15.63 10.13 6.01
C ASP A 126 -14.79 10.56 7.22
N PHE A 127 -13.47 10.47 7.09
CA PHE A 127 -12.51 11.09 8.00
C PHE A 127 -11.73 12.15 7.22
N SER A 128 -11.94 13.42 7.56
CA SER A 128 -11.48 14.53 6.73
C SER A 128 -10.74 15.61 7.53
N ARG A 129 -9.72 16.20 6.92
CA ARG A 129 -9.13 17.46 7.36
C ARG A 129 -9.74 18.59 6.54
N ILE A 130 -10.32 19.58 7.23
CA ILE A 130 -11.04 20.67 6.54
C ILE A 130 -10.26 21.99 6.46
N ALA A 131 -9.30 22.24 7.36
CA ALA A 131 -8.45 23.44 7.35
C ALA A 131 -7.22 23.29 8.28
N GLU A 132 -6.29 24.25 8.16
CA GLU A 132 -5.05 24.36 8.94
C GLU A 132 -4.15 23.10 8.86
N THR A 133 -3.32 22.85 9.88
CA THR A 133 -2.33 21.75 9.89
C THR A 133 -2.48 20.78 11.06
N PRO A 134 -3.69 20.25 11.33
CA PRO A 134 -3.86 19.27 12.38
C PRO A 134 -3.16 17.97 11.99
N VAL A 135 -2.65 17.25 12.97
CA VAL A 135 -2.00 15.95 12.77
C VAL A 135 -2.80 14.89 13.51
N PHE A 136 -3.28 13.87 12.79
CA PHE A 136 -3.91 12.73 13.43
C PHE A 136 -2.85 11.78 14.01
N VAL A 137 -3.01 11.45 15.29
CA VAL A 137 -2.16 10.50 16.03
C VAL A 137 -3.04 9.36 16.51
N ASP A 138 -2.79 8.15 16.00
CA ASP A 138 -3.66 6.98 16.19
C ASP A 138 -3.60 6.35 17.58
N GLY A 139 -2.70 6.80 18.44
CA GLY A 139 -2.53 6.28 19.80
C GLY A 139 -2.19 4.79 19.87
N GLY A 140 -1.80 4.15 18.76
CA GLY A 140 -1.52 2.72 18.70
C GLY A 140 -2.76 1.82 18.56
N PHE A 141 -3.94 2.39 18.32
CA PHE A 141 -5.19 1.61 18.25
C PHE A 141 -5.49 1.09 16.83
N THR A 142 -6.47 0.20 16.73
CA THR A 142 -7.04 -0.23 15.45
C THR A 142 -8.24 0.65 15.12
N HIS A 143 -8.16 1.41 14.04
CA HIS A 143 -9.23 2.25 13.54
C HIS A 143 -9.84 1.64 12.28
N SER A 144 -11.14 1.84 12.08
CA SER A 144 -11.80 1.50 10.82
C SER A 144 -12.54 2.71 10.25
N VAL A 145 -12.41 2.92 8.94
CA VAL A 145 -13.05 4.00 8.20
C VAL A 145 -13.74 3.40 6.97
N ALA A 146 -15.05 3.61 6.88
CA ALA A 146 -15.88 3.08 5.79
C ALA A 146 -16.13 4.10 4.66
N GLY A 147 -16.06 5.39 4.94
CA GLY A 147 -16.05 6.46 3.93
C GLY A 147 -14.64 6.83 3.47
N ASN A 148 -14.48 7.98 2.84
CA ASN A 148 -13.21 8.47 2.33
C ASN A 148 -12.25 8.85 3.46
N TRP A 149 -10.95 8.78 3.15
CA TRP A 149 -9.88 9.30 3.98
C TRP A 149 -9.31 10.54 3.29
N GLU A 150 -9.76 11.71 3.75
CA GLU A 150 -9.54 13.00 3.09
C GLU A 150 -8.66 13.91 3.95
N MET A 151 -7.43 13.46 4.20
CA MET A 151 -6.46 14.23 4.99
C MET A 151 -5.75 15.29 4.15
N GLY A 152 -5.68 15.11 2.82
CA GLY A 152 -4.91 15.95 1.91
C GLY A 152 -3.46 15.49 1.81
N THR A 153 -2.49 16.33 2.19
CA THR A 153 -1.09 15.89 2.33
C THR A 153 -0.91 15.04 3.59
N ALA A 154 0.27 14.42 3.80
CA ALA A 154 0.52 13.52 4.93
C ALA A 154 0.37 14.22 6.32
N TYR A 155 -0.85 14.31 6.83
CA TYR A 155 -1.24 14.88 8.14
C TYR A 155 -1.47 13.79 9.20
N THR A 156 -0.72 12.71 9.04
CA THR A 156 -0.60 11.60 9.97
C THR A 156 0.83 11.62 10.46
N ASP A 157 1.05 11.47 11.77
CA ASP A 157 2.40 11.37 12.31
C ASP A 157 2.42 10.28 13.39
N ASN A 158 3.56 9.61 13.49
CA ASN A 158 3.83 8.65 14.54
C ASN A 158 2.77 7.54 14.67
N MET A 159 2.07 7.20 13.58
CA MET A 159 1.11 6.09 13.61
C MET A 159 1.82 4.83 14.08
N THR A 160 1.19 4.11 15.00
CA THR A 160 1.73 2.89 15.64
C THR A 160 0.71 1.77 15.64
N GLY A 161 -0.55 2.07 15.35
CA GLY A 161 -1.68 1.18 15.34
C GLY A 161 -1.95 0.57 13.97
N THR A 162 -3.23 0.35 13.68
CA THR A 162 -3.72 -0.22 12.43
C THR A 162 -4.83 0.65 11.87
N MET A 163 -4.71 1.02 10.60
CA MET A 163 -5.79 1.64 9.83
C MET A 163 -6.47 0.57 8.96
N ILE A 164 -7.80 0.49 9.03
CA ILE A 164 -8.62 -0.40 8.21
C ILE A 164 -9.57 0.42 7.35
N PHE A 165 -9.38 0.39 6.03
CA PHE A 165 -10.34 0.92 5.08
C PHE A 165 -11.35 -0.16 4.69
N ASN A 166 -12.53 -0.15 5.31
CA ASN A 166 -13.53 -1.25 5.26
C ASN A 166 -14.82 -0.91 4.50
N GLY A 167 -14.82 0.19 3.74
CA GLY A 167 -15.96 0.64 2.94
C GLY A 167 -16.25 -0.19 1.70
N THR A 168 -17.04 0.37 0.78
CA THR A 168 -17.21 -0.14 -0.59
C THR A 168 -16.25 0.59 -1.54
N ALA A 169 -16.64 1.71 -2.13
CA ALA A 169 -15.71 2.62 -2.77
C ALA A 169 -15.12 3.58 -1.74
N GLN A 170 -13.81 3.83 -1.80
CA GLN A 170 -13.14 4.83 -0.94
C GLN A 170 -12.06 5.54 -1.75
N THR A 171 -11.90 6.84 -1.53
CA THR A 171 -10.67 7.57 -1.87
C THR A 171 -9.79 7.66 -0.63
N ILE A 172 -8.48 7.52 -0.82
CA ILE A 172 -7.49 7.60 0.25
C ILE A 172 -6.41 8.60 -0.16
N SER A 173 -6.35 9.73 0.55
CA SER A 173 -5.31 10.74 0.35
C SER A 173 -3.94 10.29 0.88
N ALA A 174 -2.89 11.05 0.56
CA ALA A 174 -1.54 10.78 1.04
C ALA A 174 -1.49 10.70 2.57
N SER A 175 -0.83 9.67 3.11
CA SER A 175 -0.73 9.43 4.55
C SER A 175 0.35 8.38 4.88
N ASP A 176 0.79 8.42 6.13
CA ASP A 176 1.71 7.47 6.73
C ASP A 176 0.91 6.53 7.61
N PHE A 177 1.09 5.22 7.44
CA PHE A 177 0.43 4.20 8.26
C PHE A 177 1.47 3.27 8.86
N ASN A 178 1.24 2.81 10.10
CA ASN A 178 2.02 1.67 10.60
C ASN A 178 1.51 0.39 9.94
N ASN A 179 0.35 -0.12 10.36
CA ASN A 179 -0.33 -1.21 9.67
C ASN A 179 -1.48 -0.65 8.83
N LEU A 180 -1.60 -1.12 7.60
CA LEU A 180 -2.65 -0.72 6.68
C LEU A 180 -3.39 -1.96 6.18
N THR A 181 -4.72 -1.98 6.34
CA THR A 181 -5.57 -3.05 5.83
C THR A 181 -6.65 -2.48 4.92
N PHE A 182 -6.64 -2.91 3.66
CA PHE A 182 -7.76 -2.71 2.75
C PHE A 182 -8.73 -3.88 2.89
N SER A 183 -9.97 -3.58 3.28
CA SER A 183 -11.03 -4.54 3.59
C SER A 183 -12.38 -4.11 3.01
N GLY A 184 -13.45 -4.82 3.38
CA GLY A 184 -14.80 -4.57 2.86
C GLY A 184 -14.95 -5.13 1.45
N SER A 185 -15.33 -4.27 0.51
CA SER A 185 -15.48 -4.64 -0.90
C SER A 185 -15.14 -3.44 -1.79
N GLY A 186 -15.29 -3.57 -3.11
CA GLY A 186 -15.20 -2.44 -4.03
C GLY A 186 -13.78 -1.93 -4.26
N VAL A 187 -13.68 -0.75 -4.88
CA VAL A 187 -12.41 -0.13 -5.30
C VAL A 187 -11.96 0.91 -4.27
N LYS A 188 -10.74 0.74 -3.77
CA LYS A 188 -10.00 1.70 -2.95
C LYS A 188 -9.06 2.45 -3.88
N THR A 189 -9.30 3.73 -4.10
CA THR A 189 -8.52 4.55 -5.03
C THR A 189 -7.57 5.44 -4.23
N LEU A 190 -6.28 5.34 -4.49
CA LEU A 190 -5.32 6.26 -3.88
C LEU A 190 -5.34 7.60 -4.64
N GLU A 191 -5.27 8.69 -3.90
CA GLU A 191 -5.16 10.07 -4.41
C GLU A 191 -3.85 10.75 -3.96
N GLY A 192 -2.95 9.98 -3.36
CA GLY A 192 -1.65 10.42 -2.90
C GLY A 192 -0.75 9.25 -2.51
N ASP A 193 0.53 9.54 -2.35
CA ASP A 193 1.53 8.55 -1.96
C ASP A 193 1.32 8.07 -0.52
N LEU A 194 1.62 6.79 -0.28
CA LEU A 194 1.52 6.18 1.04
C LEU A 194 2.89 5.74 1.55
N ASN A 195 3.17 5.97 2.82
CA ASN A 195 4.23 5.29 3.53
C ASN A 195 3.62 4.26 4.47
N VAL A 196 4.08 3.00 4.40
CA VAL A 196 3.53 1.92 5.22
C VAL A 196 4.64 1.18 5.97
N GLY A 197 4.42 1.06 7.27
CA GLY A 197 5.28 0.36 8.20
C GLY A 197 5.97 1.29 9.19
N ARG A 198 6.80 0.70 10.04
CA ARG A 198 7.75 1.43 10.90
C ARG A 198 9.12 0.80 10.76
N ASP A 199 10.11 1.65 10.61
CA ASP A 199 11.52 1.24 10.55
C ASP A 199 12.12 1.13 11.96
N VAL A 200 11.63 0.18 12.75
CA VAL A 200 12.11 -0.09 14.12
C VAL A 200 12.63 -1.52 14.24
N ALA A 201 13.74 -1.71 14.97
CA ALA A 201 14.28 -3.03 15.23
C ALA A 201 13.36 -3.84 16.17
N GLY A 202 12.80 -4.95 15.70
CA GLY A 202 11.89 -5.81 16.47
C GLY A 202 11.02 -6.70 15.58
N PRO A 203 10.13 -7.55 16.16
CA PRO A 203 9.15 -8.29 15.38
C PRO A 203 8.27 -7.30 14.61
N LEU A 204 8.15 -7.53 13.31
CA LEU A 204 7.52 -6.61 12.38
C LEU A 204 6.04 -6.39 12.71
N ASN A 205 5.73 -5.18 13.14
CA ASN A 205 4.42 -4.57 13.04
C ASN A 205 4.55 -3.52 11.92
N GLY A 206 3.71 -3.58 10.90
CA GLY A 206 3.80 -2.63 9.79
C GLY A 206 3.29 -3.11 8.43
N ASN A 207 2.41 -4.12 8.39
CA ASN A 207 2.06 -4.76 7.13
C ASN A 207 1.08 -3.92 6.31
N LEU A 208 1.19 -3.99 4.99
CA LEU A 208 0.11 -3.66 4.06
C LEU A 208 -0.63 -4.96 3.72
N THR A 209 -1.93 -5.02 4.02
CA THR A 209 -2.78 -6.17 3.75
C THR A 209 -3.93 -5.81 2.83
N ILE A 210 -4.13 -6.58 1.76
CA ILE A 210 -5.29 -6.48 0.86
C ILE A 210 -6.14 -7.75 1.02
N ASN A 211 -7.34 -7.57 1.58
CA ASN A 211 -8.25 -8.69 1.80
C ASN A 211 -8.99 -9.12 0.53
N ASN A 212 -9.60 -10.31 0.59
CA ASN A 212 -10.46 -10.86 -0.45
C ASN A 212 -11.58 -9.90 -0.86
N GLY A 213 -11.88 -9.83 -2.16
CA GLY A 213 -12.99 -9.04 -2.68
C GLY A 213 -12.77 -7.52 -2.74
N VAL A 214 -11.55 -7.06 -2.42
CA VAL A 214 -11.14 -5.65 -2.49
C VAL A 214 -10.24 -5.43 -3.70
N THR A 215 -10.40 -4.30 -4.37
CA THR A 215 -9.46 -3.82 -5.39
C THR A 215 -8.80 -2.54 -4.91
N VAL A 216 -7.48 -2.48 -4.88
CA VAL A 216 -6.70 -1.28 -4.59
C VAL A 216 -6.14 -0.75 -5.90
N ASN A 217 -6.58 0.43 -6.31
CA ASN A 217 -6.06 1.15 -7.46
C ASN A 217 -5.15 2.29 -6.98
N ALA A 218 -3.84 2.08 -7.11
CA ALA A 218 -2.84 3.08 -6.77
C ALA A 218 -2.43 3.98 -7.96
N GLY A 219 -2.84 3.64 -9.20
CA GLY A 219 -2.62 4.47 -10.37
C GLY A 219 -1.15 4.90 -10.54
N ILE A 220 -0.90 6.20 -10.41
CA ILE A 220 0.43 6.81 -10.54
C ILE A 220 1.16 7.00 -9.21
N TYR A 221 0.47 6.74 -8.09
CA TYR A 221 0.98 7.04 -6.75
C TYR A 221 1.88 5.92 -6.25
N SER A 222 2.88 6.34 -5.48
CA SER A 222 3.87 5.44 -4.90
C SER A 222 3.40 4.88 -3.56
N ILE A 223 3.87 3.69 -3.24
CA ILE A 223 3.73 3.10 -1.90
C ILE A 223 5.13 2.73 -1.42
N ASP A 224 5.58 3.39 -0.36
CA ASP A 224 6.87 3.08 0.26
C ASP A 224 6.66 2.16 1.48
N MET A 225 7.09 0.90 1.33
CA MET A 225 7.10 -0.09 2.40
C MET A 225 8.36 0.09 3.26
N ILE A 226 8.34 1.09 4.15
CA ILE A 226 9.42 1.42 5.09
C ILE A 226 9.61 0.38 6.20
N GLY A 227 8.71 -0.61 6.29
CA GLY A 227 8.76 -1.73 7.20
C GLY A 227 7.71 -2.80 6.85
N GLY A 228 7.66 -3.87 7.64
CA GLY A 228 6.61 -4.88 7.52
C GLY A 228 6.62 -5.68 6.21
N HIS A 229 5.49 -6.31 5.90
CA HIS A 229 5.32 -7.20 4.75
C HIS A 229 4.20 -6.72 3.84
N TRP A 230 4.31 -7.05 2.55
CA TRP A 230 3.23 -6.92 1.58
C TRP A 230 2.41 -8.22 1.56
N VAL A 231 1.10 -8.12 1.83
CA VAL A 231 0.21 -9.27 1.98
C VAL A 231 -1.05 -9.12 1.11
N ASN A 232 -1.03 -9.78 -0.04
CA ASN A 232 -2.17 -9.95 -0.93
C ASN A 232 -2.21 -11.40 -1.48
N GLY A 233 -2.19 -12.39 -0.58
CA GLY A 233 -2.20 -13.82 -0.96
C GLY A 233 -3.57 -14.40 -1.32
N GLY A 234 -4.64 -13.61 -1.23
CA GLY A 234 -6.02 -14.04 -1.46
C GLY A 234 -6.54 -13.75 -2.87
N THR A 235 -7.77 -13.25 -2.94
CA THR A 235 -8.46 -12.81 -4.17
C THR A 235 -8.49 -11.29 -4.31
N GLY A 236 -7.86 -10.56 -3.38
CA GLY A 236 -7.70 -9.11 -3.47
C GLY A 236 -6.90 -8.72 -4.70
N ALA A 237 -7.22 -7.57 -5.29
CA ALA A 237 -6.54 -7.04 -6.46
C ALA A 237 -5.75 -5.78 -6.11
N PHE A 238 -4.59 -5.62 -6.74
CA PHE A 238 -3.76 -4.41 -6.66
C PHE A 238 -3.33 -4.02 -8.07
N SER A 239 -3.37 -2.74 -8.40
CA SER A 239 -2.89 -2.24 -9.68
C SER A 239 -2.26 -0.86 -9.58
N GLN A 240 -1.14 -0.67 -10.27
CA GLN A 240 -0.55 0.63 -10.59
C GLN A 240 -0.34 0.75 -12.11
N THR A 241 -0.48 1.96 -12.64
CA THR A 241 -0.20 2.29 -14.04
C THR A 241 1.24 2.73 -14.24
N THR A 242 1.74 3.61 -13.36
CA THR A 242 3.12 4.15 -13.42
C THR A 242 3.68 4.47 -12.04
N GLY A 243 2.95 4.19 -10.96
CA GLY A 243 3.47 4.34 -9.61
C GLY A 243 4.49 3.25 -9.28
N THR A 244 5.31 3.51 -8.27
CA THR A 244 6.36 2.58 -7.81
C THR A 244 6.00 2.06 -6.43
N VAL A 245 6.18 0.76 -6.22
CA VAL A 245 6.27 0.21 -4.86
C VAL A 245 7.74 0.12 -4.49
N PHE A 246 8.11 0.77 -3.39
CA PHE A 246 9.44 0.68 -2.80
C PHE A 246 9.40 -0.28 -1.62
N PHE A 247 10.43 -1.10 -1.49
CA PHE A 247 10.75 -1.75 -0.22
C PHE A 247 12.02 -1.10 0.32
N SER A 248 11.90 -0.30 1.38
CA SER A 248 12.95 0.63 1.80
C SER A 248 13.39 0.49 3.26
N SER A 249 12.88 -0.54 3.97
CA SER A 249 13.24 -0.79 5.38
C SER A 249 14.75 -0.87 5.57
N THR A 250 15.28 -0.08 6.51
CA THR A 250 16.71 -0.08 6.85
C THR A 250 17.04 -1.08 7.97
N GLN A 251 16.05 -1.45 8.76
CA GLN A 251 16.25 -2.27 9.94
C GLN A 251 15.95 -3.76 9.71
N THR A 252 15.01 -4.08 8.83
CA THR A 252 14.43 -5.43 8.70
C THR A 252 14.27 -5.92 7.27
N SER A 253 14.31 -7.24 7.08
CA SER A 253 13.98 -7.91 5.82
C SER A 253 12.46 -8.04 5.66
N GLN A 254 11.98 -8.05 4.42
CA GLN A 254 10.55 -8.01 4.10
C GLN A 254 10.13 -9.19 3.23
N ASN A 255 8.83 -9.45 3.20
CA ASN A 255 8.22 -10.51 2.39
C ASN A 255 7.17 -9.90 1.46
N ILE A 256 7.04 -10.49 0.26
CA ILE A 256 5.96 -10.22 -0.68
C ILE A 256 5.12 -11.48 -0.82
N THR A 257 3.87 -11.42 -0.39
CA THR A 257 2.85 -12.42 -0.72
C THR A 257 1.84 -11.75 -1.64
N SER A 258 1.67 -12.26 -2.86
CA SER A 258 0.81 -11.72 -3.91
C SER A 258 -0.03 -12.83 -4.54
N ASN A 259 -0.92 -12.44 -5.44
CA ASN A 259 -1.70 -13.34 -6.29
C ASN A 259 -1.71 -12.78 -7.73
N SER A 260 -2.34 -13.49 -8.67
CA SER A 260 -2.37 -13.10 -10.09
C SER A 260 -3.03 -11.75 -10.38
N ASN A 261 -3.84 -11.22 -9.47
CA ASN A 261 -4.48 -9.92 -9.57
C ASN A 261 -3.68 -8.80 -8.87
N ASN A 262 -2.48 -9.09 -8.38
CA ASN A 262 -1.58 -8.11 -7.78
C ASN A 262 -0.52 -7.68 -8.80
N ILE A 263 -0.74 -6.54 -9.45
CA ILE A 263 0.15 -6.02 -10.48
C ILE A 263 0.83 -4.76 -9.97
N PHE A 264 2.13 -4.89 -9.68
CA PHE A 264 2.97 -3.72 -9.41
C PHE A 264 3.17 -2.91 -10.69
N GLY A 265 3.28 -1.59 -10.55
CA GLY A 265 3.69 -0.71 -11.64
C GLY A 265 5.17 -0.93 -11.87
N ASP A 266 5.97 -0.06 -11.25
CA ASP A 266 7.40 -0.31 -11.01
C ASP A 266 7.59 -0.95 -9.62
N LEU A 267 8.65 -1.75 -9.44
CA LEU A 267 9.02 -2.36 -8.17
C LEU A 267 10.52 -2.16 -7.90
N ASP A 268 10.81 -1.38 -6.86
CA ASP A 268 12.16 -1.01 -6.48
C ASP A 268 12.52 -1.62 -5.13
N ILE A 269 13.65 -2.33 -5.10
CA ILE A 269 14.21 -2.88 -3.86
C ILE A 269 15.28 -1.91 -3.36
N THR A 270 14.94 -1.12 -2.35
CA THR A 270 15.75 -0.05 -1.78
C THR A 270 16.08 -0.26 -0.31
N ASN A 271 15.79 -1.44 0.25
CA ASN A 271 16.09 -1.74 1.65
C ASN A 271 17.55 -1.44 1.99
N GLY A 272 17.82 -1.19 3.27
CA GLY A 272 19.19 -1.06 3.75
C GLY A 272 20.06 -2.25 3.33
N ALA A 273 21.34 -2.01 3.06
CA ALA A 273 22.27 -3.07 2.67
C ALA A 273 22.22 -4.26 3.65
N SER A 274 22.35 -5.49 3.14
CA SER A 274 22.18 -6.75 3.89
C SER A 274 20.77 -7.03 4.41
N ARG A 275 19.74 -6.31 3.93
CA ARG A 275 18.34 -6.70 4.07
C ARG A 275 17.88 -7.36 2.79
N THR A 276 16.92 -8.27 2.91
CA THR A 276 16.41 -9.04 1.77
C THR A 276 14.92 -8.89 1.67
N VAL A 277 14.43 -8.66 0.46
CA VAL A 277 13.01 -8.82 0.13
C VAL A 277 12.82 -10.22 -0.43
N THR A 278 11.95 -11.02 0.20
CA THR A 278 11.74 -12.42 -0.17
C THR A 278 10.35 -12.62 -0.77
N ALA A 279 10.29 -13.16 -1.99
CA ALA A 279 9.05 -13.56 -2.64
C ALA A 279 8.47 -14.79 -1.95
N GLN A 280 7.18 -14.78 -1.58
CA GLN A 280 6.45 -15.93 -1.03
C GLN A 280 5.47 -16.54 -2.04
N THR A 281 5.36 -15.95 -3.21
CA THR A 281 4.49 -16.31 -4.33
C THR A 281 5.09 -15.73 -5.62
N ASP A 282 4.48 -16.03 -6.77
CA ASP A 282 4.76 -15.32 -8.01
C ASP A 282 4.48 -13.81 -7.88
N ILE A 283 5.29 -13.00 -8.55
CA ILE A 283 5.25 -11.53 -8.51
C ILE A 283 5.10 -11.00 -9.94
N VAL A 284 4.14 -10.09 -10.14
CA VAL A 284 3.91 -9.44 -11.43
C VAL A 284 4.27 -7.96 -11.34
N VAL A 285 5.27 -7.55 -12.12
CA VAL A 285 5.67 -6.17 -12.32
C VAL A 285 5.34 -5.80 -13.76
N SER A 286 4.34 -4.94 -13.96
CA SER A 286 3.89 -4.55 -15.31
C SER A 286 4.89 -3.66 -16.03
N ARG A 287 5.83 -3.07 -15.29
CA ARG A 287 6.84 -2.17 -15.80
C ARG A 287 8.22 -2.57 -15.29
N ASP A 288 8.92 -1.68 -14.61
CA ASP A 288 10.34 -1.81 -14.32
C ASP A 288 10.58 -2.51 -12.98
N PHE A 289 11.56 -3.42 -12.93
CA PHE A 289 12.06 -4.00 -11.69
C PHE A 289 13.51 -3.56 -11.49
N ASP A 290 13.81 -2.88 -10.37
CA ASP A 290 15.15 -2.39 -10.05
C ASP A 290 15.65 -2.92 -8.69
N LEU A 291 16.75 -3.66 -8.74
CA LEU A 291 17.62 -3.88 -7.58
C LEU A 291 18.56 -2.67 -7.47
N VAL A 292 18.23 -1.74 -6.58
CA VAL A 292 18.91 -0.45 -6.52
C VAL A 292 20.34 -0.60 -5.96
N GLN A 293 21.29 0.12 -6.55
CA GLN A 293 22.73 -0.06 -6.33
C GLN A 293 23.12 0.05 -4.84
N ASN A 294 23.88 -0.94 -4.35
CA ASN A 294 24.37 -1.04 -2.95
C ASN A 294 23.26 -1.07 -1.88
N LEU A 295 22.01 -1.37 -2.25
CA LEU A 295 20.88 -1.47 -1.33
C LEU A 295 20.51 -2.94 -1.08
N GLY A 296 19.21 -3.22 -0.97
CA GLY A 296 18.68 -4.51 -0.56
C GLY A 296 18.93 -5.61 -1.58
N ASP A 297 18.95 -6.83 -1.07
CA ASP A 297 18.94 -8.05 -1.87
C ASP A 297 17.49 -8.47 -2.16
N PHE A 298 17.31 -9.29 -3.19
CA PHE A 298 16.05 -9.95 -3.49
C PHE A 298 16.23 -11.47 -3.47
N ASN A 299 15.25 -12.19 -2.93
CA ASN A 299 15.19 -13.65 -2.98
C ASN A 299 13.87 -14.10 -3.60
N LEU A 300 13.92 -14.59 -4.83
CA LEU A 300 12.78 -15.12 -5.57
C LEU A 300 12.34 -16.51 -5.07
N GLN A 301 13.15 -17.15 -4.21
CA GLN A 301 12.97 -18.54 -3.78
C GLN A 301 12.85 -19.50 -4.97
N GLY A 302 11.66 -20.00 -5.27
CA GLY A 302 11.35 -20.90 -6.39
C GLY A 302 10.18 -20.39 -7.26
N PHE A 303 9.85 -19.11 -7.14
CA PHE A 303 8.68 -18.49 -7.79
C PHE A 303 9.05 -17.83 -9.11
N THR A 304 8.03 -17.32 -9.81
CA THR A 304 8.19 -16.56 -11.04
C THR A 304 8.11 -15.05 -10.80
N LEU A 305 9.10 -14.31 -11.29
CA LEU A 305 9.06 -12.85 -11.40
C LEU A 305 8.72 -12.47 -12.85
N TYR A 306 7.54 -11.91 -13.08
CA TYR A 306 7.14 -11.36 -14.37
C TYR A 306 7.55 -9.88 -14.44
N VAL A 307 8.23 -9.48 -15.51
CA VAL A 307 8.67 -8.11 -15.74
C VAL A 307 8.19 -7.65 -17.11
N GLY A 308 7.39 -6.59 -17.14
CA GLY A 308 6.78 -6.05 -18.35
C GLY A 308 7.60 -4.98 -19.07
N ARG A 309 8.63 -4.41 -18.43
CA ARG A 309 9.56 -3.46 -19.04
C ARG A 309 11.01 -3.74 -18.65
N ASP A 310 11.76 -2.77 -18.13
CA ASP A 310 13.18 -2.93 -17.91
C ASP A 310 13.45 -3.71 -16.63
N PHE A 311 14.53 -4.47 -16.63
CA PHE A 311 15.04 -5.16 -15.46
C PHE A 311 16.44 -4.66 -15.19
N SER A 312 16.73 -4.27 -13.95
CA SER A 312 18.04 -3.77 -13.56
C SER A 312 18.57 -4.56 -12.37
N TYR A 313 19.67 -5.29 -12.58
CA TYR A 313 20.42 -5.95 -11.53
C TYR A 313 21.72 -5.18 -11.26
N ARG A 314 21.69 -4.28 -10.26
CA ARG A 314 22.79 -3.34 -10.01
C ARG A 314 23.86 -3.87 -9.06
N THR A 315 25.05 -3.29 -9.17
CA THR A 315 26.19 -3.60 -8.30
C THR A 315 25.87 -3.42 -6.82
N GLY A 316 26.46 -4.26 -5.98
CA GLY A 316 26.25 -4.23 -4.53
C GLY A 316 24.92 -4.83 -4.06
N THR A 317 24.20 -5.53 -4.94
CA THR A 317 22.96 -6.28 -4.62
C THR A 317 23.10 -7.75 -4.98
N SER A 318 22.19 -8.58 -4.45
CA SER A 318 22.11 -10.02 -4.71
C SER A 318 20.70 -10.41 -5.17
N PHE A 319 20.60 -11.22 -6.22
CA PHE A 319 19.36 -11.85 -6.69
C PHE A 319 19.47 -13.35 -6.41
N ASN A 320 18.75 -13.81 -5.39
CA ASN A 320 18.80 -15.19 -4.92
C ASN A 320 17.57 -15.97 -5.40
N TYR A 321 17.72 -17.28 -5.60
CA TYR A 321 16.67 -18.20 -6.01
C TYR A 321 16.91 -19.57 -5.39
N THR A 322 16.61 -19.67 -4.10
CA THR A 322 17.07 -20.78 -3.26
C THR A 322 16.31 -22.10 -3.45
N LEU A 323 15.20 -22.12 -4.22
CA LEU A 323 14.41 -23.32 -4.47
C LEU A 323 14.35 -23.62 -5.97
N PRO A 324 14.26 -24.91 -6.37
CA PRO A 324 14.13 -25.29 -7.78
C PRO A 324 12.90 -24.64 -8.44
N GLY A 325 13.02 -24.33 -9.73
CA GLY A 325 11.91 -23.82 -10.55
C GLY A 325 11.77 -22.30 -10.60
N ALA A 326 12.60 -21.54 -9.86
CA ALA A 326 12.62 -20.09 -9.95
C ALA A 326 12.79 -19.63 -11.40
N THR A 327 12.01 -18.61 -11.81
CA THR A 327 12.00 -18.13 -13.19
C THR A 327 11.86 -16.62 -13.24
N ILE A 328 12.67 -15.94 -14.06
CA ILE A 328 12.39 -14.56 -14.45
C ILE A 328 11.76 -14.59 -15.84
N HIS A 329 10.55 -14.06 -15.94
CA HIS A 329 9.79 -14.04 -17.18
C HIS A 329 9.69 -12.61 -17.71
N PHE A 330 10.47 -12.31 -18.73
CA PHE A 330 10.41 -11.06 -19.47
C PHE A 330 9.28 -11.14 -20.51
N ASN A 331 8.13 -10.58 -20.17
CA ASN A 331 6.86 -10.77 -20.86
C ASN A 331 6.25 -9.47 -21.40
N GLY A 332 7.03 -8.40 -21.49
CA GLY A 332 6.60 -7.09 -21.93
C GLY A 332 6.15 -7.04 -23.39
N ASP A 333 5.34 -6.03 -23.71
CA ASP A 333 4.84 -5.75 -25.06
C ASP A 333 5.65 -4.66 -25.80
N THR A 334 6.70 -4.15 -25.17
CA THR A 334 7.68 -3.24 -25.77
C THR A 334 9.07 -3.86 -25.68
N ASP A 335 10.04 -3.19 -26.28
CA ASP A 335 11.44 -3.52 -26.07
C ASP A 335 11.74 -3.48 -24.55
N GLN A 336 12.47 -4.48 -24.09
CA GLN A 336 12.89 -4.62 -22.69
C GLN A 336 14.40 -4.62 -22.62
N TYR A 337 14.96 -3.66 -21.89
CA TYR A 337 16.38 -3.67 -21.56
C TYR A 337 16.59 -4.45 -20.27
N ILE A 338 17.25 -5.59 -20.40
CA ILE A 338 17.59 -6.46 -19.28
C ILE A 338 19.03 -6.15 -18.93
N ARG A 339 19.22 -5.28 -17.94
CA ARG A 339 20.51 -4.68 -17.61
C ARG A 339 21.19 -5.46 -16.51
N ASN A 340 22.28 -6.13 -16.89
CA ASN A 340 23.14 -6.83 -15.96
C ASN A 340 24.36 -5.96 -15.63
N TYR A 341 24.36 -5.29 -14.49
CA TYR A 341 25.52 -4.50 -14.06
C TYR A 341 26.52 -5.30 -13.23
N ILE A 342 26.32 -6.61 -13.10
CA ILE A 342 27.12 -7.47 -12.23
C ILE A 342 27.61 -8.73 -12.95
N THR A 343 28.42 -9.54 -12.27
CA THR A 343 28.87 -10.85 -12.73
C THR A 343 28.18 -12.00 -11.99
N GLY A 344 26.94 -11.80 -11.55
CA GLY A 344 26.15 -12.82 -10.82
C GLY A 344 25.44 -13.80 -11.75
N THR A 345 24.68 -14.71 -11.15
CA THR A 345 23.95 -15.76 -11.86
C THR A 345 22.46 -15.49 -11.92
N TYR A 346 21.79 -16.15 -12.87
CA TYR A 346 20.36 -16.03 -13.13
C TYR A 346 19.68 -17.40 -13.05
N PRO A 347 18.43 -17.46 -12.56
CA PRO A 347 17.65 -18.70 -12.60
C PRO A 347 17.16 -18.98 -14.03
N ASN A 348 16.10 -19.77 -14.20
CA ASN A 348 15.47 -19.94 -15.50
C ASN A 348 15.06 -18.56 -16.07
N LEU A 349 15.31 -18.34 -17.35
CA LEU A 349 14.89 -17.14 -18.07
C LEU A 349 13.88 -17.50 -19.14
N THR A 350 12.70 -16.88 -19.08
CA THR A 350 11.67 -17.00 -20.12
C THR A 350 11.46 -15.67 -20.83
N PHE A 351 11.37 -15.71 -22.15
CA PHE A 351 11.18 -14.54 -23.00
C PHE A 351 9.90 -14.71 -23.83
N SER A 352 8.96 -13.77 -23.70
CA SER A 352 7.71 -13.75 -24.46
C SER A 352 7.24 -12.32 -24.72
N GLY A 353 6.00 -12.16 -25.20
CA GLY A 353 5.41 -10.85 -25.47
C GLY A 353 5.85 -10.26 -26.80
N LEU A 354 5.72 -8.95 -26.93
CA LEU A 354 6.11 -8.18 -28.11
C LEU A 354 7.35 -7.34 -27.83
N GLY A 355 7.97 -6.78 -28.87
CA GLY A 355 9.21 -6.03 -28.74
C GLY A 355 10.41 -6.90 -28.36
N GLU A 356 11.60 -6.39 -28.61
CA GLU A 356 12.85 -7.13 -28.44
C GLU A 356 13.23 -7.27 -26.96
N LYS A 357 13.75 -8.43 -26.59
CA LYS A 357 14.32 -8.67 -25.24
C LYS A 357 15.82 -8.58 -25.36
N ILE A 358 16.42 -7.57 -24.74
CA ILE A 358 17.82 -7.22 -24.99
C ILE A 358 18.63 -7.52 -23.73
N LEU A 359 19.56 -8.48 -23.82
CA LEU A 359 20.53 -8.76 -22.76
C LEU A 359 21.66 -7.73 -22.83
N TYR A 360 21.77 -6.86 -21.83
CA TYR A 360 22.56 -5.64 -21.91
C TYR A 360 23.61 -5.49 -20.80
N ASP A 361 24.56 -4.58 -21.02
CA ASP A 361 25.68 -4.19 -20.16
C ASP A 361 26.78 -5.25 -19.92
N ASN A 362 26.45 -6.44 -19.42
CA ASN A 362 27.41 -7.54 -19.23
C ASN A 362 26.84 -8.88 -19.68
N GLY A 363 27.74 -9.84 -19.94
CA GLY A 363 27.37 -11.23 -20.19
C GLY A 363 26.52 -11.82 -19.07
N PHE A 364 25.62 -12.74 -19.42
CA PHE A 364 24.72 -13.40 -18.46
C PHE A 364 25.22 -14.81 -18.18
N ASN A 365 25.30 -15.18 -16.90
CA ASN A 365 25.53 -16.55 -16.48
C ASN A 365 24.21 -17.13 -15.95
N ILE A 366 23.64 -18.08 -16.68
CA ILE A 366 22.29 -18.58 -16.44
C ILE A 366 22.41 -20.00 -15.92
N ASP A 367 22.10 -20.20 -14.64
CA ASP A 367 22.18 -21.50 -13.96
C ASP A 367 21.02 -22.42 -14.38
N GLY A 368 19.92 -21.85 -14.88
CA GLY A 368 18.70 -22.54 -15.30
C GLY A 368 18.50 -22.61 -16.82
N ASP A 369 17.27 -22.93 -17.20
CA ASP A 369 16.85 -23.06 -18.60
C ASP A 369 16.64 -21.69 -19.25
N VAL A 370 16.88 -21.61 -20.55
CA VAL A 370 16.52 -20.47 -21.40
C VAL A 370 15.38 -20.88 -22.33
N THR A 371 14.24 -20.21 -22.20
CA THR A 371 13.08 -20.43 -23.07
C THR A 371 12.70 -19.15 -23.80
N ILE A 372 12.84 -19.16 -25.13
CA ILE A 372 12.33 -18.12 -26.03
C ILE A 372 11.05 -18.65 -26.66
N THR A 373 9.94 -17.95 -26.42
CA THR A 373 8.62 -18.39 -26.90
C THR A 373 8.24 -17.71 -28.21
N THR A 374 7.67 -16.50 -28.17
CA THR A 374 7.10 -15.81 -29.33
C THR A 374 7.82 -14.52 -29.69
N THR A 375 8.94 -14.22 -29.03
CA THR A 375 9.64 -12.92 -29.14
C THR A 375 11.02 -13.05 -29.80
N THR A 376 11.66 -11.91 -30.04
CA THR A 376 13.08 -11.81 -30.36
C THR A 376 13.88 -11.62 -29.08
N LEU A 377 14.82 -12.53 -28.83
CA LEU A 377 15.89 -12.34 -27.85
C LEU A 377 17.15 -11.84 -28.58
N ASP A 378 17.67 -10.69 -28.16
CA ASP A 378 18.96 -10.14 -28.58
C ASP A 378 20.01 -10.32 -27.48
N GLY A 379 20.96 -11.23 -27.72
CA GLY A 379 22.16 -11.44 -26.89
C GLY A 379 23.27 -10.40 -27.13
N THR A 380 23.05 -9.45 -28.05
CA THR A 380 23.98 -8.37 -28.39
C THR A 380 25.38 -8.87 -28.79
N ASN A 381 26.44 -8.17 -28.42
CA ASN A 381 27.84 -8.57 -28.64
C ASN A 381 28.50 -9.13 -27.37
N LEU A 382 27.69 -9.61 -26.42
CA LEU A 382 28.13 -10.13 -25.13
C LEU A 382 28.23 -11.66 -25.16
N ALA A 383 29.19 -12.20 -24.40
CA ALA A 383 29.29 -13.64 -24.22
C ALA A 383 28.37 -14.08 -23.08
N HIS A 384 27.57 -15.12 -23.30
CA HIS A 384 26.66 -15.66 -22.29
C HIS A 384 26.97 -17.13 -21.99
N THR A 385 26.57 -17.58 -20.82
CA THR A 385 26.72 -18.96 -20.35
C THR A 385 25.35 -19.49 -19.91
N VAL A 386 25.03 -20.72 -20.27
CA VAL A 386 23.77 -21.40 -19.95
C VAL A 386 24.07 -22.82 -19.47
N ALA A 387 23.65 -23.12 -18.25
CA ALA A 387 23.80 -24.43 -17.64
C ALA A 387 22.56 -25.33 -17.85
N GLY A 388 21.37 -24.76 -18.01
CA GLY A 388 20.13 -25.50 -18.29
C GLY A 388 19.87 -25.72 -19.78
N ASP A 389 18.65 -26.16 -20.11
CA ASP A 389 18.22 -26.43 -21.47
C ASP A 389 18.01 -25.14 -22.27
N TRP A 390 18.11 -25.24 -23.60
CA TRP A 390 17.87 -24.13 -24.51
C TRP A 390 16.71 -24.43 -25.45
N VAL A 391 15.58 -23.79 -25.19
CA VAL A 391 14.36 -23.91 -25.99
C VAL A 391 14.10 -22.61 -26.73
N ASN A 392 14.18 -22.63 -28.06
CA ASN A 392 13.93 -21.49 -28.91
C ASN A 392 12.79 -21.79 -29.91
N ASN A 393 11.63 -21.21 -29.62
CA ASN A 393 10.47 -21.18 -30.51
C ASN A 393 10.26 -19.80 -31.16
N GLY A 394 11.13 -18.83 -30.85
CA GLY A 394 11.06 -17.44 -31.32
C GLY A 394 12.23 -17.10 -32.25
N SER A 395 12.73 -15.87 -32.13
CA SER A 395 13.93 -15.41 -32.83
C SER A 395 15.06 -15.20 -31.82
N PHE A 396 16.26 -15.63 -32.17
CA PHE A 396 17.47 -15.36 -31.38
C PHE A 396 18.53 -14.74 -32.27
N GLN A 397 19.07 -13.60 -31.83
CA GLN A 397 20.16 -12.91 -32.51
C GLN A 397 21.27 -12.58 -31.51
N HIS A 398 22.52 -12.71 -31.94
CA HIS A 398 23.71 -12.28 -31.19
C HIS A 398 24.93 -12.25 -32.13
N THR A 399 26.01 -11.64 -31.66
CA THR A 399 27.27 -11.49 -32.43
C THR A 399 28.51 -11.99 -31.68
N ASN A 400 28.32 -12.76 -30.61
CA ASN A 400 29.41 -13.31 -29.80
C ASN A 400 29.15 -14.80 -29.51
N SER A 401 29.53 -15.31 -28.35
CA SER A 401 29.44 -16.72 -28.00
C SER A 401 28.34 -17.01 -26.98
N ILE A 402 27.66 -18.14 -27.17
CA ILE A 402 26.87 -18.81 -26.13
C ILE A 402 27.63 -20.05 -25.70
N THR A 403 27.93 -20.14 -24.41
CA THR A 403 28.57 -21.30 -23.80
C THR A 403 27.53 -22.15 -23.09
N PHE A 404 27.39 -23.40 -23.52
CA PHE A 404 26.60 -24.43 -22.85
C PHE A 404 27.52 -25.22 -21.92
N ASP A 405 27.43 -24.98 -20.60
CA ASP A 405 28.38 -25.49 -19.60
C ASP A 405 27.76 -26.43 -18.55
N GLY A 406 26.48 -26.78 -18.74
CA GLY A 406 25.73 -27.67 -17.88
C GLY A 406 26.18 -29.13 -17.89
N ALA A 407 25.35 -29.99 -17.33
CA ALA A 407 25.45 -31.44 -17.47
C ALA A 407 24.76 -31.89 -18.78
N ASP A 408 23.74 -32.73 -18.72
CA ASP A 408 22.94 -33.00 -19.91
C ASP A 408 22.15 -31.73 -20.29
N GLN A 409 22.17 -31.34 -21.57
CA GLN A 409 21.45 -30.17 -22.09
C GLN A 409 20.81 -30.49 -23.44
N ASP A 410 19.51 -30.21 -23.55
CA ASP A 410 18.78 -30.24 -24.81
C ASP A 410 18.80 -28.84 -25.46
N ILE A 411 19.36 -28.75 -26.66
CA ILE A 411 19.62 -27.46 -27.33
C ILE A 411 18.87 -27.44 -28.65
N SER A 412 17.70 -26.82 -28.62
CA SER A 412 16.86 -26.65 -29.81
C SER A 412 17.52 -25.77 -30.89
N ALA A 413 17.06 -25.96 -32.13
CA ALA A 413 17.60 -25.26 -33.30
C ALA A 413 17.55 -23.73 -33.14
N SER A 414 18.72 -23.10 -33.25
CA SER A 414 18.91 -21.65 -33.18
C SER A 414 20.07 -21.22 -34.07
N THR A 415 20.14 -19.94 -34.44
CA THR A 415 21.29 -19.39 -35.15
C THR A 415 22.29 -18.81 -34.15
N PHE A 416 23.35 -19.57 -33.87
CA PHE A 416 24.46 -19.09 -33.05
C PHE A 416 25.57 -18.51 -33.93
N HIS A 417 26.13 -17.35 -33.57
CA HIS A 417 27.40 -16.88 -34.13
C HIS A 417 28.52 -17.85 -33.74
N ASP A 418 28.77 -17.98 -32.43
CA ASP A 418 29.58 -19.07 -31.86
C ASP A 418 28.78 -19.83 -30.80
N ALA A 419 28.83 -21.15 -30.84
CA ALA A 419 28.32 -22.04 -29.80
C ALA A 419 29.49 -22.83 -29.21
N ILE A 420 29.69 -22.71 -27.90
CA ILE A 420 30.76 -23.39 -27.17
C ILE A 420 30.11 -24.44 -26.27
N PHE A 421 30.48 -25.70 -26.48
CA PHE A 421 30.01 -26.80 -25.63
C PHE A 421 31.10 -27.14 -24.61
N SER A 422 30.76 -27.05 -23.33
CA SER A 422 31.65 -27.31 -22.21
C SER A 422 30.88 -28.04 -21.09
N GLY A 423 31.45 -28.09 -19.88
CA GLY A 423 30.81 -28.77 -18.76
C GLY A 423 30.93 -30.29 -18.85
N THR A 424 29.87 -30.98 -18.41
CA THR A 424 29.78 -32.45 -18.40
C THR A 424 28.56 -32.91 -19.18
N GLY A 425 28.28 -34.21 -19.23
CA GLY A 425 27.06 -34.73 -19.85
C GLY A 425 27.01 -34.64 -21.37
N THR A 426 25.83 -34.92 -21.91
CA THR A 426 25.51 -34.94 -23.34
C THR A 426 24.86 -33.63 -23.75
N LYS A 427 25.24 -33.09 -24.92
CA LYS A 427 24.61 -31.91 -25.53
C LYS A 427 23.88 -32.39 -26.78
N THR A 428 22.55 -32.30 -26.78
CA THR A 428 21.67 -32.90 -27.79
C THR A 428 21.04 -31.89 -28.72
#